data_AF-A0AAN8P0E9-F1
#
_entry.id   AF-A0AAN8P0E9-F1
#
_cell.length_a   1.000
_cell.length_b   1.000
_cell.length_c   1.000
_cell.angle_alpha   90.00
_cell.angle_beta   90.00
_cell.angle_gamma   90.00
#
_symmetry.space_group_name_H-M   'P 1'
#
loop_
_entity.id
_entity.type
_entity.pdbx_description
1 polymer ?
#
loop_
_entity_poly.entity_id
_entity_poly.type
_entity_poly.pdbx_seq_one_letter_code
_entity_poly.pdbx_strand_id
1 'polypeptide(L)'
;MDSVTPTTFIKKPMGVTLREECLMYTKEILHGRLFLGCYKERRYVQELGQYRDVILVSNDEIELQKDLEKVKKKWENVHNLKWVGITGPDKLDIYNTYYFWVNLNNLPFNNYWFQIKHVRLIENEVLIQLKCIRELSNLIQALTPIIVQLIDFCTKVIGGLFIIIAGLLNINRRSPFLDKSTNMVAYARAENYPHLTKNWKERNRLLREELFFVKKS
;
A
#
# COMPACT_ATOMS: atom_id res chain seq x y z
N MET A 1 9.32 27.31 -29.67
CA MET A 1 9.70 26.15 -28.85
C MET A 1 8.46 25.90 -28.00
N ASP A 2 7.57 24.99 -28.38
CA ASP A 2 7.81 23.55 -28.29
C ASP A 2 7.20 22.76 -29.46
N SER A 3 7.99 21.80 -29.97
CA SER A 3 7.61 20.85 -31.01
C SER A 3 6.70 19.77 -30.43
N VAL A 4 5.41 19.82 -30.77
CA VAL A 4 4.48 18.71 -30.57
C VAL A 4 4.89 17.57 -31.50
N THR A 5 5.45 16.50 -30.93
CA THR A 5 5.75 15.28 -31.68
C THR A 5 4.42 14.62 -32.11
N PRO A 6 4.19 14.40 -33.41
CA PRO A 6 2.98 13.72 -33.85
C PRO A 6 3.08 12.24 -33.48
N THR A 7 2.14 11.79 -32.65
CA THR A 7 1.84 10.38 -32.42
C THR A 7 1.72 9.70 -33.78
N THR A 8 2.67 8.81 -34.07
CA THR A 8 2.77 8.10 -35.34
C THR A 8 1.61 7.11 -35.41
N PHE A 9 0.50 7.53 -36.02
CA PHE A 9 -0.53 6.62 -36.48
C PHE A 9 0.10 5.66 -37.48
N ILE A 10 0.29 4.42 -37.07
CA ILE A 10 0.72 3.33 -37.94
C ILE A 10 -0.25 3.29 -39.11
N LYS A 11 0.26 3.61 -40.30
CA LYS A 11 -0.48 3.67 -41.57
C LYS A 11 -1.24 2.35 -41.73
N LYS A 12 -2.58 2.40 -41.71
CA LYS A 12 -3.46 1.23 -41.86
C LYS A 12 -3.10 0.49 -43.15
N PRO A 13 -2.58 -0.75 -43.11
CA PRO A 13 -2.40 -1.53 -44.33
C PRO A 13 -3.79 -1.80 -44.94
N MET A 14 -3.93 -1.59 -46.24
CA MET A 14 -5.14 -1.96 -46.98
C MET A 14 -5.21 -3.50 -47.06
N GLY A 15 -6.33 -4.08 -46.62
CA GLY A 15 -6.57 -5.53 -46.64
C GLY A 15 -6.52 -6.25 -45.28
N VAL A 16 -6.45 -5.50 -44.16
CA VAL A 16 -6.38 -6.08 -42.81
C VAL A 16 -7.69 -6.78 -42.45
N THR A 17 -7.61 -8.05 -42.07
CA THR A 17 -8.75 -8.85 -41.61
C THR A 17 -9.25 -8.34 -40.26
N LEU A 18 -10.54 -8.53 -39.94
CA LEU A 18 -11.13 -8.12 -38.64
C LEU A 18 -10.30 -8.62 -37.44
N ARG A 19 -9.72 -9.83 -37.56
CA ARG A 19 -8.87 -10.46 -36.54
C ARG A 19 -7.57 -9.71 -36.31
N GLU A 20 -6.92 -9.30 -37.39
CA GLU A 20 -5.69 -8.52 -37.32
C GLU A 20 -5.97 -7.13 -36.75
N GLU A 21 -7.11 -6.51 -37.07
CA GLU A 21 -7.52 -5.24 -36.45
C GLU A 21 -7.73 -5.40 -34.94
N CYS A 22 -8.42 -6.46 -34.51
CA CYS A 22 -8.60 -6.77 -33.09
C CYS A 22 -7.26 -7.05 -32.38
N LEU A 23 -6.35 -7.77 -33.04
CA LEU A 23 -5.01 -8.04 -32.53
C LEU A 23 -4.20 -6.75 -32.37
N MET A 24 -4.21 -5.86 -33.37
CA MET A 24 -3.49 -4.59 -33.32
C MET A 24 -4.03 -3.71 -32.19
N TYR A 25 -5.35 -3.59 -32.06
CA TYR A 25 -5.99 -2.87 -30.96
C TYR A 25 -5.62 -3.46 -29.59
N THR A 26 -5.63 -4.79 -29.47
CA THR A 26 -5.29 -5.46 -28.22
C THR A 26 -3.83 -5.22 -27.86
N LYS A 27 -2.92 -5.27 -28.84
CA LYS A 27 -1.52 -4.91 -28.65
C LYS A 27 -1.36 -3.47 -28.19
N GLU A 28 -2.02 -2.53 -28.86
CA GLU A 28 -1.93 -1.10 -28.52
C GLU A 28 -2.34 -0.83 -27.07
N ILE A 29 -3.39 -1.50 -26.58
CA ILE A 29 -3.88 -1.29 -25.22
C ILE A 29 -3.08 -2.04 -24.17
N LEU A 30 -2.76 -3.32 -24.41
CA LEU A 30 -2.20 -4.20 -23.39
C LEU A 30 -0.68 -4.24 -23.37
N HIS A 31 -0.01 -4.02 -24.52
CA HIS A 31 1.44 -4.20 -24.61
C HIS A 31 2.18 -3.25 -23.65
N GLY A 32 3.14 -3.80 -22.91
CA GLY A 32 4.00 -3.05 -22.01
C GLY A 32 3.41 -2.77 -20.63
N ARG A 33 2.10 -2.99 -20.43
CA ARG A 33 1.45 -2.76 -19.14
C ARG A 33 2.03 -3.63 -18.04
N LEU A 34 2.19 -3.01 -16.88
CA LEU A 34 2.55 -3.65 -15.63
C LEU A 34 1.29 -3.82 -14.79
N PHE A 35 1.16 -4.96 -14.13
CA PHE A 35 0.05 -5.18 -13.21
C PHE A 35 0.45 -6.17 -12.12
N LEU A 36 -0.21 -6.05 -10.96
CA LEU A 36 -0.14 -7.05 -9.91
C LEU A 36 -1.11 -8.18 -10.20
N GLY A 37 -0.61 -9.42 -10.21
CA GLY A 37 -1.44 -10.61 -10.40
C GLY A 37 -1.07 -11.75 -9.46
N CYS A 38 -2.04 -12.63 -9.19
CA CYS A 38 -1.88 -13.84 -8.38
C CYS A 38 -1.88 -15.06 -9.28
N TYR A 39 -0.75 -15.78 -9.38
CA TYR A 39 -0.71 -17.07 -10.04
C TYR A 39 -1.32 -18.14 -9.13
N LYS A 40 -2.53 -18.62 -9.46
CA LYS A 40 -3.31 -19.51 -8.60
C LYS A 40 -3.10 -20.98 -8.89
N GLU A 41 -3.18 -21.37 -10.16
CA GLU A 41 -3.16 -22.77 -10.55
C GLU A 41 -2.79 -22.94 -12.02
N ARG A 42 -2.50 -24.19 -12.38
CA ARG A 42 -2.40 -24.65 -13.77
C ARG A 42 -3.60 -25.52 -14.10
N ARG A 43 -4.39 -25.11 -15.09
CA ARG A 43 -5.68 -25.74 -15.42
C ARG A 43 -5.68 -26.23 -16.86
N TYR A 44 -6.26 -27.41 -17.08
CA TYR A 44 -6.47 -27.93 -18.43
C TYR A 44 -7.66 -27.24 -19.09
N VAL A 45 -7.43 -26.64 -20.26
CA VAL A 45 -8.47 -26.00 -21.07
C VAL A 45 -8.88 -27.00 -22.13
N GLN A 46 -10.11 -27.53 -22.01
CA GLN A 46 -10.60 -28.62 -22.87
C GLN A 46 -10.69 -28.19 -24.33
N GLU A 47 -11.13 -26.96 -24.57
CA GLU A 47 -11.25 -26.37 -25.89
C GLU A 47 -9.91 -26.39 -26.60
N LEU A 48 -8.84 -26.02 -25.91
CA LEU A 48 -7.48 -25.95 -26.47
C LEU A 48 -6.76 -27.30 -26.49
N GLY A 49 -7.15 -28.25 -25.63
CA GLY A 49 -6.43 -29.50 -25.44
C GLY A 49 -5.08 -29.32 -24.75
N GLN A 50 -4.92 -28.25 -23.96
CA GLN A 50 -3.63 -27.86 -23.35
C GLN A 50 -3.82 -27.31 -21.93
N TYR A 51 -2.77 -27.41 -21.13
CA TYR A 51 -2.70 -26.73 -19.84
C TYR A 51 -2.33 -25.26 -20.00
N ARG A 52 -3.04 -24.40 -19.26
CA ARG A 52 -2.80 -22.97 -19.16
C ARG A 52 -2.64 -22.57 -17.69
N ASP A 53 -1.78 -21.60 -17.46
CA ASP A 53 -1.54 -21.00 -16.16
C ASP A 53 -2.56 -19.88 -15.93
N VAL A 54 -3.27 -19.96 -14.80
CA VAL A 54 -4.36 -19.04 -14.44
C VAL A 54 -3.83 -17.98 -13.50
N ILE A 55 -3.87 -16.73 -13.97
CA ILE A 55 -3.44 -15.57 -13.20
C ILE A 55 -4.64 -14.67 -12.96
N LEU A 56 -4.89 -14.37 -11.70
CA LEU A 56 -5.91 -13.43 -11.28
C LEU A 56 -5.31 -12.03 -11.31
N VAL A 57 -5.97 -11.11 -11.98
CA VAL A 57 -5.62 -9.69 -11.91
C VAL A 57 -6.03 -9.15 -10.53
N SER A 58 -5.21 -8.32 -9.90
CA SER A 58 -5.59 -7.69 -8.63
C SER A 58 -6.83 -6.80 -8.80
N ASN A 59 -7.64 -6.70 -7.75
CA ASN A 59 -8.81 -5.83 -7.74
C ASN A 59 -8.44 -4.34 -7.75
N ASP A 60 -7.21 -4.01 -7.35
CA ASP A 60 -6.69 -2.64 -7.37
C ASP A 60 -6.39 -2.15 -8.79
N GLU A 61 -6.28 -3.05 -9.78
CA GLU A 61 -5.91 -2.75 -11.17
C GLU A 61 -7.12 -2.31 -12.01
N ILE A 62 -7.86 -1.31 -11.52
CA ILE A 62 -9.15 -0.86 -12.08
C ILE A 62 -9.03 -0.45 -13.56
N GLU A 63 -7.96 0.26 -13.92
CA GLU A 63 -7.74 0.72 -15.30
C GLU A 63 -7.49 -0.45 -16.25
N LEU A 64 -6.68 -1.43 -15.84
CA LEU A 64 -6.45 -2.63 -16.62
C LEU A 64 -7.74 -3.43 -16.78
N GLN A 65 -8.54 -3.59 -15.73
CA GLN A 65 -9.81 -4.32 -15.81
C GLN A 65 -10.79 -3.67 -16.82
N LYS A 66 -10.89 -2.34 -16.83
CA LYS A 66 -11.69 -1.60 -17.83
C LYS A 66 -11.20 -1.85 -19.25
N ASP A 67 -9.89 -1.91 -19.43
CA ASP A 67 -9.30 -2.14 -20.74
C ASP A 67 -9.42 -3.61 -21.19
N LEU A 68 -9.38 -4.56 -20.26
CA LEU A 68 -9.69 -5.97 -20.52
C LEU A 68 -11.15 -6.16 -20.91
N GLU A 69 -12.08 -5.44 -20.30
CA GLU A 69 -13.50 -5.43 -20.70
C GLU A 69 -13.65 -4.95 -22.15
N LYS A 70 -12.97 -3.86 -22.53
CA LYS A 70 -12.99 -3.35 -23.92
C LYS A 70 -12.41 -4.36 -24.90
N VAL A 71 -11.27 -4.97 -24.56
CA VAL A 71 -10.62 -6.00 -25.38
C VAL A 71 -11.56 -7.19 -25.55
N LYS A 72 -12.12 -7.72 -24.45
CA LYS A 72 -13.06 -8.85 -24.48
C LYS A 72 -14.25 -8.56 -25.39
N LYS A 73 -14.93 -7.43 -25.21
CA LYS A 73 -16.04 -7.00 -26.08
C LYS A 73 -15.66 -6.89 -27.55
N LYS A 74 -14.44 -6.43 -27.84
CA LYS A 74 -13.97 -6.34 -29.23
C LYS A 74 -13.79 -7.72 -29.86
N TRP A 75 -13.32 -8.70 -29.10
CA TRP A 75 -13.15 -10.08 -29.55
C TRP A 75 -14.44 -10.88 -29.62
N GLU A 76 -15.50 -10.50 -28.89
CA GLU A 76 -16.83 -11.14 -28.97
C GLU A 76 -17.43 -11.10 -30.39
N ASN A 77 -17.09 -10.06 -31.18
CA ASN A 77 -17.56 -9.91 -32.56
C ASN A 77 -16.79 -10.78 -33.57
N VAL A 78 -15.75 -11.50 -33.14
CA VAL A 78 -14.89 -12.29 -34.02
C VAL A 78 -15.35 -13.74 -34.04
N HIS A 79 -15.97 -14.16 -35.14
CA HIS A 79 -16.36 -15.55 -35.35
C HIS A 79 -15.16 -16.48 -35.56
N ASN A 80 -15.35 -17.77 -35.24
CA ASN A 80 -14.35 -18.85 -35.36
C ASN A 80 -13.07 -18.64 -34.52
N LEU A 81 -13.15 -17.90 -33.41
CA LEU A 81 -12.08 -17.83 -32.44
C LEU A 81 -12.25 -18.96 -31.43
N LYS A 82 -11.19 -19.73 -31.21
CA LYS A 82 -11.17 -20.88 -30.32
C LYS A 82 -11.01 -20.45 -28.86
N TRP A 83 -10.20 -19.42 -28.60
CA TRP A 83 -9.92 -18.95 -27.25
C TRP A 83 -9.34 -17.52 -27.24
N VAL A 84 -9.73 -16.70 -26.25
CA VAL A 84 -9.31 -15.28 -26.13
C VAL A 84 -8.19 -15.07 -25.10
N GLY A 85 -7.81 -16.09 -24.31
CA GLY A 85 -6.76 -15.95 -23.30
C GLY A 85 -7.13 -15.07 -22.10
N ILE A 86 -8.35 -14.51 -22.09
CA ILE A 86 -8.89 -13.62 -21.06
C ILE A 86 -10.29 -14.12 -20.69
N THR A 87 -10.57 -14.23 -19.40
CA THR A 87 -11.92 -14.47 -18.88
C THR A 87 -12.30 -13.32 -17.95
N GLY A 88 -13.49 -12.77 -18.15
CA GLY A 88 -14.02 -11.72 -17.28
C GLY A 88 -14.60 -12.28 -15.99
N PRO A 89 -14.91 -11.42 -15.02
CA PRO A 89 -15.55 -11.82 -13.78
C PRO A 89 -16.93 -12.44 -14.06
N ASP A 90 -17.15 -13.65 -13.58
CA ASP A 90 -18.47 -14.27 -13.58
C ASP A 90 -19.23 -13.83 -12.30
N LYS A 91 -20.57 -13.76 -12.37
CA LYS A 91 -21.41 -13.37 -11.23
C LYS A 91 -21.30 -14.32 -10.04
N LEU A 92 -20.85 -15.56 -10.28
CA LEU A 92 -20.65 -16.60 -9.29
C LEU A 92 -19.22 -16.62 -8.73
N ASP A 93 -18.34 -15.76 -9.23
CA ASP A 93 -16.93 -15.81 -8.91
C ASP A 93 -16.61 -15.03 -7.63
N ILE A 94 -15.95 -15.69 -6.68
CA ILE A 94 -15.68 -15.14 -5.34
C ILE A 94 -14.78 -13.91 -5.43
N TYR A 95 -13.90 -13.87 -6.42
CA TYR A 95 -12.91 -12.80 -6.57
C TYR A 95 -13.40 -11.63 -7.42
N ASN A 96 -14.50 -11.79 -8.16
CA ASN A 96 -15.07 -10.80 -9.07
C ASN A 96 -14.01 -10.04 -9.90
N THR A 97 -13.00 -10.77 -10.40
CA THR A 97 -11.86 -10.20 -11.13
C THR A 97 -11.66 -10.86 -12.49
N TYR A 98 -10.74 -10.28 -13.27
CA TYR A 98 -10.30 -10.79 -14.56
C TYR A 98 -9.21 -11.86 -14.41
N TYR A 99 -9.25 -12.83 -15.32
CA TYR A 99 -8.29 -13.93 -15.42
C TYR A 99 -7.51 -13.84 -16.72
N PHE A 100 -6.20 -14.02 -16.62
CA PHE A 100 -5.35 -14.33 -17.75
C PHE A 100 -5.05 -15.82 -17.80
N TRP A 101 -5.14 -16.38 -19.00
CA TRP A 101 -4.78 -17.76 -19.32
C TRP A 101 -3.53 -17.73 -20.17
N VAL A 102 -2.40 -18.04 -19.57
CA VAL A 102 -1.09 -17.85 -20.20
C VAL A 102 -0.24 -19.10 -20.08
N ASN A 103 0.97 -19.05 -20.65
CA ASN A 103 1.99 -20.06 -20.41
C ASN A 103 3.14 -19.40 -19.65
N LEU A 104 3.34 -19.80 -18.40
CA LEU A 104 4.45 -19.38 -17.54
C LEU A 104 5.53 -20.47 -17.49
N ASN A 105 6.78 -20.03 -17.32
CA ASN A 105 7.91 -20.93 -17.16
C ASN A 105 8.14 -21.23 -15.67
N ASN A 106 7.57 -22.33 -15.16
CA ASN A 106 7.81 -22.88 -13.82
C ASN A 106 7.90 -21.83 -12.70
N LEU A 107 6.93 -20.93 -12.65
CA LEU A 107 6.80 -19.95 -11.58
C LEU A 107 6.11 -20.62 -10.37
N PRO A 108 6.55 -20.40 -9.11
CA PRO A 108 5.77 -20.87 -7.97
C PRO A 108 4.49 -20.06 -7.81
N PHE A 109 3.42 -20.66 -7.27
CA PHE A 109 2.16 -19.97 -6.98
C PHE A 109 2.36 -18.86 -5.97
N ASN A 110 2.12 -17.61 -6.37
CA ASN A 110 2.16 -16.43 -5.52
C ASN A 110 1.65 -15.19 -6.28
N ASN A 111 1.65 -14.06 -5.59
CA ASN A 111 1.49 -12.73 -6.15
C ASN A 111 2.80 -12.24 -6.77
N TYR A 112 2.73 -11.72 -7.99
CA TYR A 112 3.87 -11.13 -8.67
C TYR A 112 3.44 -9.93 -9.50
N TRP A 113 4.41 -9.05 -9.75
CA TRP A 113 4.30 -8.08 -10.81
C TRP A 113 4.55 -8.74 -12.16
N PHE A 114 3.59 -8.63 -13.06
CA PHE A 114 3.69 -9.12 -14.42
C PHE A 114 3.73 -7.96 -15.39
N GLN A 115 4.51 -8.13 -16.46
CA GLN A 115 4.48 -7.27 -17.63
C GLN A 115 3.92 -8.01 -18.82
N ILE A 116 2.94 -7.42 -19.49
CA ILE A 116 2.44 -7.94 -20.77
C ILE A 116 3.49 -7.66 -21.84
N LYS A 117 4.17 -8.71 -22.32
CA LYS A 117 5.25 -8.59 -23.30
C LYS A 117 4.75 -8.70 -24.72
N HIS A 118 3.91 -9.69 -25.01
CA HIS A 118 3.44 -9.92 -26.36
C HIS A 118 1.99 -10.39 -26.33
N VAL A 119 1.23 -9.94 -27.32
CA VAL A 119 -0.08 -10.51 -27.67
C VAL A 119 0.08 -11.10 -29.06
N ARG A 120 -0.17 -12.39 -29.22
CA ARG A 120 -0.03 -13.12 -30.48
C ARG A 120 -1.35 -13.78 -30.82
N LEU A 121 -1.68 -13.84 -32.10
CA LEU A 121 -2.75 -14.68 -32.62
C LEU A 121 -2.07 -15.90 -33.23
N ILE A 122 -2.30 -17.08 -32.66
CA ILE A 122 -1.76 -18.34 -33.16
C ILE A 122 -2.96 -19.19 -33.57
N GLU A 123 -3.04 -19.53 -34.86
CA GLU A 123 -4.19 -20.20 -35.46
C GLU A 123 -5.50 -19.42 -35.17
N ASN A 124 -6.26 -19.84 -34.16
CA ASN A 124 -7.51 -19.23 -33.70
C ASN A 124 -7.50 -18.93 -32.19
N GLU A 125 -6.34 -18.85 -31.55
CA GLU A 125 -6.18 -18.49 -30.14
C GLU A 125 -5.42 -17.18 -29.99
N VAL A 126 -5.94 -16.30 -29.11
CA VAL A 126 -5.21 -15.12 -28.66
C VAL A 126 -4.35 -15.52 -27.46
N LEU A 127 -3.04 -15.57 -27.68
CA LEU A 127 -2.05 -15.89 -26.65
C LEU A 127 -1.41 -14.61 -26.10
N ILE A 128 -1.50 -14.44 -24.79
CA ILE A 128 -0.85 -13.35 -24.06
C ILE A 128 0.38 -13.90 -23.35
N GLN A 129 1.54 -13.29 -23.61
CA GLN A 129 2.81 -13.65 -22.97
C GLN A 129 3.15 -12.64 -21.90
N LEU A 130 3.34 -13.14 -20.69
CA LEU A 130 3.69 -12.34 -19.52
C LEU A 130 5.14 -12.58 -19.13
N LYS A 131 5.82 -11.53 -18.69
CA LYS A 131 7.11 -11.61 -18.01
C LYS A 131 6.90 -11.28 -16.53
N CYS A 132 7.27 -12.20 -15.65
CA CYS A 132 7.33 -11.93 -14.22
C CYS A 132 8.52 -10.99 -13.92
N ILE A 133 8.28 -9.93 -13.16
CA ILE A 133 9.31 -9.00 -12.71
C ILE A 133 9.57 -9.24 -11.22
N ARG A 134 10.51 -10.14 -10.92
CA ARG A 134 10.88 -10.48 -9.54
C ARG A 134 11.68 -9.39 -8.84
N GLU A 135 12.50 -8.67 -9.60
CA GLU A 135 13.44 -7.66 -9.09
C GLU A 135 12.72 -6.49 -8.41
N LEU A 136 11.58 -6.05 -8.95
CA LEU A 136 10.79 -4.97 -8.35
C LEU A 136 10.24 -5.34 -6.97
N SER A 137 9.77 -6.58 -6.81
CA SER A 137 9.24 -7.03 -5.52
C SER A 137 10.35 -7.05 -4.45
N ASN A 138 11.52 -7.57 -4.81
CA ASN A 138 12.68 -7.58 -3.91
C ASN A 138 13.17 -6.17 -3.58
N LEU A 139 13.19 -5.27 -4.57
CA LEU A 139 13.62 -3.88 -4.39
C LEU A 139 12.64 -3.11 -3.50
N ILE A 140 11.33 -3.29 -3.69
CA ILE A 140 10.31 -2.67 -2.82
C ILE A 140 10.45 -3.20 -1.40
N GLN A 141 10.61 -4.52 -1.21
CA GLN A 141 10.81 -5.11 0.11
C GLN A 141 12.09 -4.58 0.80
N ALA A 142 13.17 -4.39 0.04
CA ALA A 142 14.41 -3.82 0.54
C ALA A 142 14.31 -2.30 0.83
N LEU A 143 13.58 -1.54 0.01
CA LEU A 143 13.42 -0.09 0.17
C LEU A 143 12.39 0.30 1.24
N THR A 144 11.38 -0.54 1.48
CA THR A 144 10.32 -0.28 2.48
C THR A 144 10.87 0.18 3.83
N PRO A 145 11.84 -0.51 4.48
CA PRO A 145 12.37 -0.05 5.76
C PRO A 145 13.12 1.29 5.65
N ILE A 146 13.78 1.57 4.53
CA ILE A 146 14.50 2.83 4.30
C ILE A 146 13.52 3.99 4.17
N ILE A 147 12.45 3.81 3.40
CA ILE A 147 11.41 4.84 3.20
C ILE A 147 10.69 5.14 4.51
N VAL A 148 10.33 4.13 5.29
CA VAL A 148 9.69 4.32 6.60
C VAL A 148 10.61 5.13 7.54
N GLN A 149 11.90 4.80 7.58
CA GLN A 149 12.86 5.57 8.38
C GLN A 149 12.99 7.02 7.92
N LEU A 150 12.95 7.27 6.61
CA LEU A 150 12.99 8.63 6.06
C LEU A 150 11.74 9.43 6.42
N ILE A 151 10.56 8.80 6.33
CA ILE A 151 9.29 9.42 6.74
C ILE A 151 9.34 9.78 8.23
N ASP A 152 9.77 8.85 9.09
CA ASP A 152 9.92 9.10 10.52
C ASP A 152 10.90 10.23 10.82
N PHE A 153 12.00 10.31 10.07
CA PHE A 153 12.94 11.41 10.17
C PHE A 153 12.28 12.75 9.81
N CYS A 154 11.59 12.83 8.67
CA CYS A 154 10.87 14.02 8.25
C CYS A 154 9.81 14.43 9.28
N THR A 155 9.05 13.49 9.84
CA THR A 155 8.06 13.75 10.90
C THR A 155 8.72 14.31 12.16
N LYS A 156 9.89 13.80 12.56
CA LYS A 156 10.65 14.34 13.69
C LYS A 156 11.20 15.74 13.42
N VAL A 157 11.68 16.01 12.21
CA VAL A 157 12.16 17.34 11.81
C VAL A 157 11.04 18.37 11.85
N ILE A 158 9.89 18.04 11.26
CA ILE A 158 8.70 18.91 11.26
C ILE A 158 8.19 19.11 12.69
N GLY A 159 8.10 18.04 13.49
CA GLY A 159 7.69 18.12 14.90
C GLY A 159 8.64 18.95 15.75
N GLY A 160 9.94 18.81 15.57
CA GLY A 160 10.96 19.61 16.27
C GLY A 160 10.89 21.09 15.90
N LEU A 161 10.77 21.41 14.60
CA LEU A 161 10.58 22.78 14.14
C LEU A 161 9.29 23.40 14.68
N PHE A 162 8.20 22.63 14.72
CA PHE A 162 6.93 23.08 15.29
C PHE A 162 7.09 23.44 16.78
N ILE A 163 7.78 22.62 17.58
CA ILE A 163 8.06 22.92 18.99
C ILE A 163 8.88 24.20 19.14
N ILE A 164 9.88 24.42 18.28
CA ILE A 164 10.72 25.63 18.32
C ILE A 164 9.89 26.87 17.98
N ILE A 165 9.09 26.82 16.92
CA ILE A 165 8.21 27.93 16.51
C ILE A 165 7.16 28.20 17.60
N ALA A 166 6.54 27.16 18.17
CA ALA A 166 5.59 27.30 19.27
C ALA A 166 6.24 27.91 20.51
N GLY A 167 7.49 27.55 20.83
CA GLY A 167 8.27 28.18 21.90
C GLY A 167 8.60 29.64 21.63
N LEU A 168 8.89 29.99 20.37
CA LEU A 168 9.22 31.36 19.95
C LEU A 168 7.99 32.27 19.95
N LEU A 169 6.83 31.75 19.52
CA LEU A 169 5.56 32.47 19.51
C LEU A 169 4.91 32.54 20.90
N ASN A 170 5.26 31.62 21.81
CA ASN A 170 4.71 31.57 23.16
C ASN A 170 5.72 32.11 24.19
N ILE A 171 6.01 33.41 24.08
CA ILE A 171 6.58 34.19 25.18
C ILE A 171 5.51 34.21 26.29
N ASN A 172 5.74 33.42 27.34
CA ASN A 172 5.07 33.43 28.65
C ASN A 172 3.88 32.49 28.90
N ARG A 173 4.04 31.17 28.73
CA ARG A 173 3.49 30.19 29.69
C ARG A 173 4.43 29.01 29.87
N ARG A 174 4.94 28.83 31.09
CA ARG A 174 5.66 27.64 31.58
C ARG A 174 4.87 26.38 31.20
N SER A 175 5.43 25.48 30.42
CA SER A 175 4.85 24.15 30.18
C SER A 175 5.13 23.23 31.38
N PRO A 176 4.10 22.74 32.10
CA PRO A 176 4.29 21.79 33.18
C PRO A 176 4.15 20.37 32.61
N PHE A 177 5.20 19.85 31.99
CA PHE A 177 5.19 18.46 31.56
C PHE A 177 6.57 17.84 31.69
N LEU A 178 7.04 17.70 32.92
CA LEU A 178 7.92 16.62 33.40
C LEU A 178 8.30 16.94 34.85
N ASP A 179 7.37 16.72 35.77
CA ASP A 179 7.79 16.30 37.10
C ASP A 179 6.74 15.39 37.75
N LYS A 180 6.69 14.14 37.27
CA LYS A 180 5.99 13.07 37.99
C LYS A 180 6.68 12.71 39.31
N SER A 181 7.91 13.21 39.57
CA SER A 181 8.66 12.87 40.77
C SER A 181 8.32 13.78 41.96
N THR A 182 8.10 15.09 41.76
CA THR A 182 7.71 15.98 42.87
C THR A 182 6.32 15.70 43.41
N ASN A 183 5.37 15.30 42.56
CA ASN A 183 4.00 15.04 43.02
C ASN A 183 3.92 13.77 43.90
N MET A 184 4.65 12.69 43.60
CA MET A 184 4.65 11.51 44.47
C MET A 184 5.28 11.78 45.85
N VAL A 185 6.29 12.65 45.93
CA VAL A 185 6.90 13.04 47.22
C VAL A 185 5.95 13.94 48.02
N ALA A 186 5.16 14.79 47.36
CA ALA A 186 4.18 15.64 48.01
C ALA A 186 3.01 14.84 48.61
N TYR A 187 2.51 13.83 47.90
CA TYR A 187 1.43 12.97 48.40
C TYR A 187 1.90 12.03 49.54
N ALA A 188 3.09 11.42 49.42
CA ALA A 188 3.64 10.54 50.45
C ALA A 188 4.01 11.27 51.76
N ARG A 189 4.27 12.59 51.70
CA ARG A 189 4.61 13.42 52.86
C ARG A 189 3.38 13.98 53.57
N ALA A 190 2.27 14.17 52.86
CA ALA A 190 1.02 14.70 53.42
C ALA A 190 0.21 13.65 54.19
N GLU A 191 0.28 12.36 53.81
CA GLU A 191 -0.47 11.30 54.48
C GLU A 191 0.10 10.88 55.85
N ASN A 192 1.41 11.07 56.09
CA ASN A 192 2.04 10.54 57.30
C ASN A 192 2.10 11.50 58.50
N TYR A 193 1.97 12.83 58.34
CA TYR A 193 2.08 13.76 59.48
C TYR A 193 1.26 15.06 59.30
N PRO A 194 0.00 15.12 59.77
CA PRO A 194 -0.87 16.28 59.59
C PRO A 194 -0.49 17.53 60.41
N HIS A 195 0.48 17.44 61.32
CA HIS A 195 0.86 18.52 62.25
C HIS A 195 1.97 19.46 61.72
N LEU A 196 2.57 19.15 60.56
CA LEU A 196 3.70 19.91 60.02
C LEU A 196 3.30 21.17 59.23
N THR A 197 2.00 21.43 59.06
CA THR A 197 1.47 22.61 58.36
C THR A 197 1.40 23.88 59.22
N LYS A 198 1.70 23.82 60.51
CA LYS A 198 1.72 25.00 61.39
C LYS A 198 3.09 25.67 61.45
N ASN A 199 3.05 27.02 61.36
CA ASN A 199 4.18 27.95 61.40
C ASN A 199 5.17 27.57 62.52
N TRP A 200 6.47 27.58 62.23
CA TRP A 200 7.53 27.14 63.14
C TRP A 200 7.52 27.87 64.49
N LYS A 201 7.01 29.11 64.54
CA LYS A 201 6.79 29.87 65.78
C LYS A 201 5.73 29.25 66.68
N GLU A 202 4.65 28.72 66.11
CA GLU A 202 3.56 28.05 66.84
C GLU A 202 4.04 26.74 67.47
N ARG A 203 4.89 26.01 66.71
CA ARG A 203 5.48 24.74 67.14
C ARG A 203 6.41 24.90 68.35
N ASN A 204 7.23 25.95 68.34
CA ASN A 204 8.12 26.26 69.47
C ASN A 204 7.37 26.81 70.70
N ARG A 205 6.17 27.38 70.53
CA ARG A 205 5.30 27.78 71.64
C ARG A 205 4.73 26.56 72.37
N LEU A 206 4.15 25.62 71.61
CA LEU A 206 3.57 24.38 72.14
C LEU A 206 4.61 23.50 72.85
N LEU A 207 5.80 23.35 72.25
CA LEU A 207 6.89 22.58 72.88
C LEU A 207 7.38 23.20 74.19
N ARG A 208 7.33 24.54 74.32
CA ARG A 208 7.64 25.20 75.60
C ARG A 208 6.56 24.93 76.64
N GLU A 209 5.28 25.03 76.26
CA GLU A 209 4.15 24.76 77.17
C GLU A 209 4.16 23.32 77.70
N GLU A 210 4.48 22.32 76.87
CA GLU A 210 4.60 20.92 77.31
C GLU A 210 5.81 20.68 78.24
N LEU A 211 6.97 21.28 77.94
CA LEU A 211 8.17 21.14 78.77
C LEU A 211 8.04 21.80 80.16
N PHE A 212 7.23 22.85 80.28
CA PHE A 212 6.94 23.46 81.59
C PHE A 212 5.96 22.64 82.44
N PHE A 213 5.09 21.84 81.83
CA PHE A 213 4.15 20.97 82.55
C PHE A 213 4.83 19.75 83.19
N VAL A 214 5.85 19.19 82.54
CA VAL A 214 6.58 17.99 83.02
C VAL A 214 7.47 18.28 84.24
N LYS A 215 7.85 19.54 84.48
CA LYS A 215 8.78 19.90 85.57
C LYS A 215 8.11 20.25 86.90
N LYS A 216 6.77 20.21 86.97
CA LYS A 216 5.97 20.63 88.15
C LYS A 216 5.07 19.53 88.72
N SER A 217 5.27 18.27 88.32
CA SER A 217 4.62 17.09 88.91
C SER A 217 5.63 16.18 89.60
#